data_AF-A0A7J4IC91-F1
#
_entry.id   AF-A0A7J4IC91-F1
#
_cell.length_a   1.000
_cell.length_b   1.000
_cell.length_c   1.000
_cell.angle_alpha   90.00
_cell.angle_beta   90.00
_cell.angle_gamma   90.00
#
_symmetry.space_group_name_H-M   'P 1'
#
loop_
_entity.id
_entity.type
_entity.pdbx_description
1 polymer ?
#
loop_
_entity_poly.entity_id
_entity_poly.type
_entity_poly.pdbx_seq_one_letter_code
_entity_poly.pdbx_strand_id
1 'polypeptide(L)' 'MKTILVLGAGMVSRPMIQYLLDQHDYHVIMASRTVSKAEQMIDG' A
#
# COMPACT_ATOMS: atom_id res chain seq x y z
N MET A 1 3.44 -8.11 14.76
CA MET A 1 3.65 -7.47 13.45
C MET A 1 3.49 -8.49 12.33
N LYS A 2 2.51 -8.30 11.44
CA LYS A 2 2.34 -9.10 10.23
C LYS A 2 2.80 -8.29 9.02
N THR A 3 3.49 -8.93 8.08
CA THR A 3 3.95 -8.28 6.85
C THR A 3 2.97 -8.55 5.71
N ILE A 4 2.55 -7.51 5.01
CA ILE A 4 1.60 -7.57 3.90
C ILE A 4 2.27 -7.02 2.64
N LEU A 5 2.35 -7.83 1.59
CA LEU A 5 2.81 -7.41 0.27
C LEU A 5 1.61 -7.11 -0.63
N VAL A 6 1.54 -5.88 -1.15
CA VAL A 6 0.53 -5.47 -2.13
C VAL A 6 1.17 -5.29 -3.49
N LEU A 7 0.73 -6.09 -4.45
CA LEU A 7 1.21 -6.06 -5.83
C LEU A 7 0.26 -5.20 -6.68
N GLY A 8 0.62 -3.94 -6.89
CA GLY A 8 -0.09 -3.02 -7.77
C GLY A 8 -0.64 -1.76 -7.07
N ALA A 9 -0.30 -0.60 -7.63
CA ALA A 9 -0.74 0.72 -7.21
C ALA A 9 -1.88 1.24 -8.11
N GLY A 10 -3.02 0.53 -8.11
CA GLY A 10 -4.21 0.88 -8.87
C GLY A 10 -5.30 1.52 -8.02
N MET A 11 -6.32 2.11 -8.65
CA MET A 11 -7.43 2.80 -7.96
C MET A 11 -8.21 1.90 -6.98
N VAL A 12 -8.29 0.60 -7.27
CA VAL A 12 -8.95 -0.39 -6.40
C VAL A 12 -8.14 -0.62 -5.10
N SER A 13 -6.81 -0.52 -5.17
CA SER A 13 -5.95 -0.71 -4.01
C SER A 13 -6.09 0.41 -2.97
N ARG A 14 -6.51 1.62 -3.36
CA ARG A 14 -6.49 2.81 -2.51
C ARG A 14 -7.25 2.69 -1.19
N PRO A 15 -8.56 2.35 -1.17
CA PRO A 15 -9.29 2.25 0.11
C PRO A 15 -8.74 1.13 1.00
N MET A 16 -8.27 0.03 0.42
CA MET A 16 -7.66 -1.07 1.16
C MET A 16 -6.33 -0.65 1.79
N ILE A 17 -5.48 0.06 1.05
CA ILE A 17 -4.18 0.53 1.54
C ILE A 17 -4.37 1.52 2.69
N GLN A 18 -5.30 2.47 2.58
CA GLN A 18 -5.59 3.39 3.67
C GLN A 18 -5.96 2.64 4.95
N TYR A 19 -6.90 1.69 4.86
CA TYR A 19 -7.30 0.89 6.00
C TYR A 19 -6.14 0.10 6.62
N LEU A 20 -5.27 -0.50 5.80
CA LEU A 20 -4.14 -1.30 6.27
C LEU A 20 -3.06 -0.44 6.94
N LEU A 21 -2.81 0.77 6.42
CA LEU A 21 -1.85 1.73 7.00
C LEU A 21 -2.32 2.27 8.36
N ASP A 22 -3.64 2.33 8.58
CA ASP A 22 -4.22 2.74 9.88
C ASP A 22 -4.07 1.67 10.98
N GLN A 23 -3.64 0.43 10.64
CA GLN A 23 -3.49 -0.65 11.62
C GLN A 23 -2.08 -0.69 12.23
N HIS A 24 -1.98 -0.60 13.55
CA HIS A 24 -0.69 -0.59 14.27
C HIS A 24 0.11 -1.91 14.19
N ASP A 25 -0.55 -3.03 13.87
CA ASP A 25 0.08 -4.35 13.84
C ASP A 25 0.59 -4.78 12.45
N TYR A 26 0.41 -3.94 11.43
CA TYR A 26 0.72 -4.26 10.05
C TYR A 26 1.91 -3.48 9.52
N HIS A 27 2.79 -4.20 8.81
CA HIS A 27 3.84 -3.63 8.00
C HIS A 27 3.47 -3.85 6.54
N VAL A 28 3.07 -2.79 5.85
CA VAL A 28 2.59 -2.83 4.46
C VAL A 28 3.74 -2.49 3.52
N ILE A 29 3.98 -3.36 2.54
CA ILE A 29 4.94 -3.18 1.47
C ILE A 29 4.18 -3.13 0.15
N MET A 30 4.29 -2.03 -0.59
CA MET A 30 3.73 -1.92 -1.94
C MET A 30 4.80 -2.14 -2.99
N ALA A 31 4.53 -3.05 -3.94
CA ALA A 31 5.35 -3.22 -5.12
C ALA A 31 4.53 -2.91 -6.39
N SER A 32 5.13 -2.13 -7.28
CA SER A 32 4.56 -1.76 -8.57
C SER A 32 5.68 -1.66 -9.59
N ARG A 33 5.36 -1.87 -10.88
CA ARG A 33 6.32 -1.64 -11.98
C ARG A 33 6.75 -0.17 -12.09
N THR A 34 5.94 0.73 -11.56
CA THR A 34 6.20 2.17 -11.54
C THR A 34 6.30 2.61 -10.08
N VAL A 35 7.51 2.97 -9.63
CA VAL A 35 7.79 3.39 -8.25
C VAL A 35 6.97 4.62 -7.86
N SER A 36 6.92 5.63 -8.73
CA SER A 36 6.16 6.87 -8.46
C SER A 36 4.66 6.65 -8.22
N LYS A 37 4.06 5.59 -8.79
CA LYS A 37 2.67 5.23 -8.49
C LYS A 37 2.51 4.62 -7.11
N ALA A 38 3.50 3.85 -6.65
CA ALA A 38 3.48 3.29 -5.31
C ALA A 38 3.68 4.38 -4.25
N GLU A 39 4.63 5.30 -4.48
CA GLU A 39 4.85 6.48 -3.64
C GLU A 39 3.57 7.32 -3.53
N GLN A 40 2.96 7.71 -4.66
CA GLN A 40 1.70 8.47 -4.68
C GLN A 40 0.53 7.77 -3.97
N MET A 41 0.53 6.44 -3.90
CA MET A 41 -0.53 5.67 -3.23
C MET A 41 -0.33 5.61 -1.71
N ILE A 42 0.91 5.69 -1.24
CA ILE A 42 1.27 5.63 0.19
C ILE A 42 1.28 7.03 0.80
N ASP A 43 1.78 8.03 0.07
CA ASP A 43 1.95 9.41 0.54
C ASP A 43 0.69 10.29 0.34
N GLY A 44 -0.39 9.76 -0.28
CA GLY A 44 -1.50 10.54 -0.86
C GLY A 44 -2.95 10.18 -0.49
#